data_AF-A0A3D0RKK3-F1
#
_entry.id   AF-A0A3D0RKK3-F1
#
_cell.length_a   1.000
_cell.length_b   1.000
_cell.length_c   1.000
_cell.angle_alpha   90.00
_cell.angle_beta   90.00
_cell.angle_gamma   90.00
#
_symmetry.space_group_name_H-M   'P 1'
#
loop_
_entity.id
_entity.type
_entity.pdbx_description
1 polymer ?
#
loop_
_entity_poly.entity_id
_entity_poly.type
_entity_poly.pdbx_seq_one_letter_code
_entity_poly.pdbx_strand_id
1 'polypeptide(L)'
;MNKNQALHILMVGMTLGTAWAVRGHFGHEQGAAWAGGIATLGLILVSRRKDWYSKMLPTVLAASVGWGITGMISYGLVVGYGMSNNYPNALYGLTMLFAIGTLFGVLGGGLTGLSLESSKERKVEWGVLFAQMGMGGLIVYGLLIQQLEWLMTPPRSEAWAICLGAALAFLWYTARKGFPATTRISLITGIGTGFGFAFGNFLQIVGMVAEIPFNMWNVMEYSIGFFGGIALAYGIFTSVWPQTVSPVKAWENRVAFVLVFLVIPFVVFQQS
;
A
#
# COMPACT_ATOMS: atom_id res chain seq x y z
N MET A 1 20.38 -1.48 -14.42
CA MET A 1 20.21 -0.99 -13.04
C MET A 1 21.61 -0.84 -12.42
N ASN A 2 21.97 0.34 -11.92
CA ASN A 2 23.29 0.56 -11.32
C ASN A 2 23.31 0.01 -9.87
N LYS A 3 24.48 -0.35 -9.34
CA LYS A 3 24.67 -0.84 -7.95
C LYS A 3 24.05 0.10 -6.91
N ASN A 4 24.18 1.40 -7.10
CA ASN A 4 23.56 2.41 -6.22
C ASN A 4 22.03 2.37 -6.24
N GLN A 5 21.43 2.10 -7.40
CA GLN A 5 19.98 2.01 -7.52
C GLN A 5 19.44 0.75 -6.86
N ALA A 6 20.15 -0.38 -6.99
CA ALA A 6 19.81 -1.61 -6.26
C ALA A 6 19.85 -1.40 -4.74
N LEU A 7 20.86 -0.68 -4.24
CA LEU A 7 20.97 -0.32 -2.83
C LEU A 7 19.80 0.57 -2.37
N HIS A 8 19.42 1.57 -3.16
CA HIS A 8 18.26 2.42 -2.82
C HIS A 8 16.95 1.61 -2.78
N ILE A 9 16.75 0.68 -3.71
CA ILE A 9 15.58 -0.21 -3.71
C ILE A 9 15.57 -1.07 -2.45
N LEU A 10 16.71 -1.65 -2.08
CA LEU A 10 16.84 -2.45 -0.87
C LEU A 10 16.53 -1.61 0.39
N MET A 11 17.06 -0.38 0.48
CA MET A 11 16.79 0.52 1.59
C MET A 11 15.30 0.83 1.74
N VAL A 12 14.59 1.10 0.64
CA VAL A 12 13.13 1.31 0.69
C VAL A 12 12.39 0.04 1.08
N GLY A 13 12.80 -1.11 0.54
CA GLY A 13 12.29 -2.42 0.93
C GLY A 13 12.40 -2.66 2.43
N MET A 14 13.60 -2.51 3.00
CA MET A 14 13.82 -2.65 4.44
C MET A 14 13.03 -1.62 5.25
N THR A 15 12.95 -0.37 4.77
CA THR A 15 12.20 0.69 5.46
C THR A 15 10.72 0.35 5.56
N LEU A 16 10.09 -0.03 4.45
CA LEU A 16 8.68 -0.42 4.47
C LEU A 16 8.49 -1.74 5.22
N GLY A 17 9.37 -2.73 5.05
CA GLY A 17 9.34 -4.00 5.78
C GLY A 17 9.35 -3.80 7.29
N THR A 18 10.29 -3.02 7.80
CA THR A 18 10.38 -2.71 9.23
C THR A 18 9.16 -1.92 9.70
N ALA A 19 8.75 -0.88 8.97
CA ALA A 19 7.59 -0.08 9.38
C ALA A 19 6.29 -0.89 9.37
N TRP A 20 6.13 -1.79 8.39
CA TRP A 20 4.97 -2.68 8.29
C TRP A 20 4.94 -3.73 9.39
N ALA A 21 6.10 -4.28 9.78
CA ALA A 21 6.20 -5.23 10.89
C ALA A 21 5.89 -4.60 12.25
N VAL A 22 6.18 -3.31 12.42
CA VAL A 22 5.87 -2.56 13.66
C VAL A 22 4.40 -2.12 13.69
N ARG A 23 3.75 -1.96 12.51
CA ARG A 23 2.41 -1.39 12.42
C ARG A 23 1.34 -2.11 13.24
N GLY A 24 1.51 -3.41 13.49
CA GLY A 24 0.58 -4.22 14.29
C GLY A 24 0.39 -3.68 15.71
N HIS A 25 1.37 -2.94 16.24
CA HIS A 25 1.31 -2.27 17.54
C HIS A 25 0.54 -0.95 17.53
N PHE A 26 0.31 -0.37 16.35
CA PHE A 26 -0.26 0.97 16.18
C PHE A 26 -1.72 0.95 15.70
N GLY A 27 -2.25 -0.25 15.46
CA GLY A 27 -3.57 -0.51 14.87
C GLY A 27 -3.57 -0.53 13.34
N HIS A 28 -4.58 -1.19 12.78
CA HIS A 28 -4.53 -1.71 11.40
C HIS A 28 -4.49 -0.62 10.33
N GLU A 29 -5.35 0.40 10.44
CA GLU A 29 -5.49 1.47 9.44
C GLU A 29 -4.39 2.53 9.58
N GLN A 30 -4.29 3.14 10.76
CA GLN A 30 -3.30 4.18 11.05
C GLN A 30 -1.85 3.65 11.03
N GLY A 31 -1.63 2.38 11.42
CA GLY A 31 -0.32 1.74 11.31
C GLY A 31 0.09 1.55 9.85
N ALA A 32 -0.83 1.12 8.98
CA ALA A 32 -0.56 1.02 7.54
C ALA A 32 -0.30 2.41 6.92
N ALA A 33 -1.05 3.43 7.33
CA ALA A 33 -0.82 4.80 6.91
C ALA A 33 0.58 5.31 7.29
N TRP A 34 0.98 5.07 8.55
CA TRP A 34 2.30 5.42 9.06
C TRP A 34 3.43 4.71 8.30
N ALA A 35 3.30 3.39 8.08
CA ALA A 35 4.29 2.60 7.35
C ALA A 35 4.47 3.10 5.91
N GLY A 36 3.36 3.37 5.21
CA GLY A 36 3.36 3.94 3.87
C GLY A 36 4.02 5.32 3.80
N GLY A 37 3.76 6.17 4.80
CA GLY A 37 4.36 7.50 4.92
C GLY A 37 5.88 7.44 5.10
N ILE A 38 6.37 6.62 6.04
CA ILE A 38 7.81 6.46 6.30
C ILE A 38 8.54 5.91 5.09
N ALA A 39 8.00 4.87 4.45
CA ALA A 39 8.62 4.29 3.26
C ALA A 39 8.73 5.29 2.11
N THR A 40 7.71 6.12 1.92
CA THR A 40 7.69 7.17 0.89
C THR A 40 8.67 8.29 1.20
N LEU A 41 8.77 8.70 2.47
CA LEU A 41 9.77 9.66 2.91
C LEU A 41 11.18 9.12 2.66
N GLY A 42 11.46 7.88 3.07
CA GLY A 42 12.71 7.19 2.81
C GLY A 42 13.02 7.11 1.32
N LEU A 43 12.04 6.73 0.49
CA LEU A 43 12.17 6.65 -0.97
C LEU A 43 12.59 8.00 -1.58
N ILE A 44 11.95 9.09 -1.18
CA ILE A 44 12.27 10.42 -1.72
C ILE A 44 13.68 10.83 -1.29
N LEU A 45 14.08 10.58 -0.04
CA LEU A 45 15.42 10.91 0.46
C LEU A 45 16.51 10.11 -0.25
N VAL A 46 16.36 8.79 -0.43
CA VAL A 46 17.37 7.97 -1.13
C VAL A 46 17.40 8.25 -2.63
N SER A 47 16.32 8.75 -3.22
CA SER A 47 16.30 9.14 -4.64
C SER A 47 17.28 10.28 -4.96
N ARG A 48 17.63 11.11 -3.96
CA ARG A 48 18.43 12.34 -4.10
C ARG A 48 17.91 13.31 -5.17
N ARG A 49 16.63 13.20 -5.54
CA ARG A 49 15.95 14.06 -6.52
C ARG A 49 15.47 15.34 -5.87
N LYS A 50 16.25 16.41 -6.02
CA LYS A 50 15.93 17.74 -5.47
C LYS A 50 14.57 18.27 -5.93
N ASP A 51 14.15 17.90 -7.13
CA ASP A 51 12.86 18.30 -7.68
C ASP A 51 11.68 17.69 -6.92
N TRP A 52 11.84 16.51 -6.30
CA TRP A 52 10.81 15.86 -5.49
C TRP A 52 10.68 16.43 -4.08
N TYR A 53 11.72 17.08 -3.55
CA TYR A 53 11.69 17.64 -2.20
C TYR A 53 10.60 18.70 -2.03
N SER A 54 10.29 19.43 -3.11
CA SER A 54 9.23 20.45 -3.13
C SER A 54 7.82 19.90 -2.87
N LYS A 55 7.58 18.63 -3.22
CA LYS A 55 6.29 17.92 -3.05
C LYS A 55 6.36 16.74 -2.09
N MET A 56 7.45 16.63 -1.33
CA MET A 56 7.70 15.50 -0.44
C MET A 56 6.54 15.26 0.53
N LEU A 57 6.06 16.30 1.22
CA LEU A 57 5.01 16.16 2.23
C LEU A 57 3.65 15.75 1.61
N PRO A 58 3.15 16.39 0.53
CA PRO A 58 1.98 15.91 -0.19
C PRO A 58 2.10 14.47 -0.69
N THR A 59 3.27 14.04 -1.15
CA THR A 59 3.50 12.67 -1.60
C THR A 59 3.48 11.69 -0.43
N VAL A 60 4.11 12.03 0.69
CA VAL A 60 4.04 11.23 1.93
C VAL A 60 2.61 11.12 2.44
N LEU A 61 1.82 12.19 2.39
CA LEU A 61 0.41 12.16 2.76
C LEU A 61 -0.41 11.26 1.82
N ALA A 62 -0.23 11.40 0.50
CA ALA A 62 -0.93 10.58 -0.48
C ALA A 62 -0.62 9.08 -0.30
N ALA A 63 0.64 8.75 -0.03
CA ALA A 63 1.05 7.40 0.31
C ALA A 63 0.38 6.91 1.60
N SER A 64 0.40 7.72 2.65
CA SER A 64 -0.21 7.40 3.94
C SER A 64 -1.70 7.10 3.77
N VAL A 65 -2.42 7.89 2.96
CA VAL A 65 -3.83 7.63 2.64
C VAL A 65 -4.01 6.32 1.88
N GLY A 66 -3.19 6.03 0.86
CA GLY A 66 -3.36 4.81 0.06
C GLY A 66 -3.10 3.51 0.82
N TRP A 67 -2.03 3.47 1.62
CA TRP A 67 -1.75 2.33 2.49
C TRP A 67 -2.73 2.26 3.67
N GLY A 68 -3.18 3.41 4.19
CA GLY A 68 -4.15 3.50 5.29
C GLY A 68 -5.55 3.01 4.92
N ILE A 69 -6.09 3.43 3.76
CA ILE A 69 -7.39 2.97 3.24
C ILE A 69 -7.41 1.45 3.21
N THR A 70 -6.36 0.83 2.69
CA THR A 70 -6.32 -0.63 2.57
C THR A 70 -6.11 -1.33 3.91
N GLY A 71 -5.58 -0.64 4.92
CA GLY A 71 -5.44 -1.12 6.30
C GLY A 71 -6.75 -1.54 6.98
N MET A 72 -7.91 -1.17 6.45
CA MET A 72 -9.23 -1.60 6.95
C MET A 72 -9.53 -3.09 6.65
N ILE A 73 -8.79 -3.71 5.73
CA ILE A 73 -9.03 -5.10 5.32
C ILE A 73 -8.67 -6.04 6.47
N SER A 74 -9.65 -6.81 6.93
CA SER A 74 -9.43 -7.90 7.86
C SER A 74 -8.83 -9.11 7.13
N TYR A 75 -7.73 -9.67 7.61
CA TYR A 75 -7.08 -10.82 6.95
C TYR A 75 -6.65 -11.94 7.90
N GLY A 76 -6.81 -11.79 9.23
CA GLY A 76 -6.35 -12.78 10.20
C GLY A 76 -6.99 -14.18 10.01
N LEU A 77 -8.25 -14.25 9.59
CA LEU A 77 -8.91 -15.50 9.23
C LEU A 77 -8.30 -16.14 7.96
N VAL A 78 -7.93 -15.31 6.98
CA VAL A 78 -7.32 -15.75 5.73
C VAL A 78 -5.91 -16.31 5.96
N VAL A 79 -5.16 -15.69 6.87
CA VAL A 79 -3.90 -16.22 7.40
C VAL A 79 -4.11 -17.60 8.03
N GLY A 80 -5.23 -17.78 8.76
CA GLY A 80 -5.67 -19.07 9.30
C GLY A 80 -5.88 -20.16 8.25
N TYR A 81 -6.55 -19.83 7.12
CA TYR A 81 -6.73 -20.78 6.02
C TYR A 81 -5.41 -21.25 5.43
N GLY A 82 -4.39 -20.40 5.38
CA GLY A 82 -3.04 -20.78 4.94
C GLY A 82 -2.42 -21.89 5.80
N MET A 83 -2.75 -21.93 7.10
CA MET A 83 -2.27 -22.95 8.04
C MET A 83 -3.07 -24.26 8.01
N SER A 84 -4.05 -24.38 7.11
CA SER A 84 -4.90 -25.57 7.02
C SER A 84 -4.14 -26.78 6.47
N ASN A 85 -4.38 -27.95 7.05
CA ASN A 85 -3.87 -29.24 6.56
C ASN A 85 -4.59 -29.74 5.28
N ASN A 86 -5.65 -29.04 4.86
CA ASN A 86 -6.39 -29.33 3.63
C ASN A 86 -5.90 -28.45 2.47
N TYR A 87 -5.44 -29.06 1.37
CA TYR A 87 -4.84 -28.37 0.21
C TYR A 87 -5.74 -27.25 -0.38
N PRO A 88 -7.03 -27.49 -0.70
CA PRO A 88 -7.95 -26.44 -1.12
C PRO A 88 -7.99 -25.21 -0.21
N ASN A 89 -8.03 -25.40 1.11
CA ASN A 89 -8.10 -24.30 2.07
C ASN A 89 -6.76 -23.55 2.15
N ALA A 90 -5.64 -24.27 2.14
CA ALA A 90 -4.31 -23.65 2.12
C ALA A 90 -4.11 -22.81 0.86
N LEU A 91 -4.47 -23.37 -0.31
CA LEU A 91 -4.41 -22.66 -1.59
C LEU A 91 -5.33 -21.44 -1.60
N TYR A 92 -6.56 -21.57 -1.09
CA TYR A 92 -7.48 -20.45 -0.93
C TYR A 92 -6.87 -19.35 -0.06
N GLY A 93 -6.35 -19.69 1.12
CA GLY A 93 -5.67 -18.75 2.02
C GLY A 93 -4.57 -17.99 1.31
N LEU A 94 -3.60 -18.70 0.70
CA LEU A 94 -2.49 -18.07 -0.02
C LEU A 94 -2.95 -17.18 -1.19
N THR A 95 -3.95 -17.62 -1.95
CA THR A 95 -4.49 -16.86 -3.10
C THR A 95 -5.20 -15.59 -2.63
N MET A 96 -5.99 -15.68 -1.55
CA MET A 96 -6.68 -14.51 -1.00
C MET A 96 -5.71 -13.55 -0.31
N LEU A 97 -4.66 -14.04 0.36
CA LEU A 97 -3.59 -13.18 0.88
C LEU A 97 -2.84 -12.47 -0.25
N PHE A 98 -2.59 -13.14 -1.38
CA PHE A 98 -2.05 -12.50 -2.57
C PHE A 98 -2.99 -11.40 -3.08
N ALA A 99 -4.29 -11.65 -3.13
CA ALA A 99 -5.28 -10.66 -3.56
C ALA A 99 -5.33 -9.45 -2.62
N ILE A 100 -5.38 -9.67 -1.30
CA ILE A 100 -5.37 -8.61 -0.28
C ILE A 100 -4.06 -7.81 -0.36
N GLY A 101 -2.92 -8.48 -0.46
CA GLY A 101 -1.62 -7.84 -0.63
C GLY A 101 -1.57 -7.00 -1.91
N THR A 102 -2.18 -7.49 -2.98
CA THR A 102 -2.30 -6.73 -4.23
C THR A 102 -3.11 -5.44 -4.03
N LEU A 103 -4.20 -5.48 -3.27
CA LEU A 103 -4.98 -4.28 -2.95
C LEU A 103 -4.15 -3.25 -2.17
N PHE A 104 -3.43 -3.69 -1.13
CA PHE A 104 -2.49 -2.81 -0.38
C PHE A 104 -1.54 -2.09 -1.35
N GLY A 105 -0.85 -2.85 -2.20
CA GLY A 105 0.15 -2.31 -3.10
C GLY A 105 -0.41 -1.44 -4.22
N VAL A 106 -1.59 -1.76 -4.78
CA VAL A 106 -2.22 -0.98 -5.85
C VAL A 106 -2.57 0.42 -5.36
N LEU A 107 -3.26 0.55 -4.23
CA LEU A 107 -3.67 1.86 -3.71
C LEU A 107 -2.51 2.60 -3.04
N GLY A 108 -1.69 1.91 -2.25
CA GLY A 108 -0.52 2.48 -1.58
C GLY A 108 0.54 2.98 -2.56
N GLY A 109 0.99 2.11 -3.47
CA GLY A 109 1.93 2.48 -4.51
C GLY A 109 1.35 3.43 -5.55
N GLY A 110 0.07 3.26 -5.88
CA GLY A 110 -0.63 4.10 -6.85
C GLY A 110 -0.78 5.54 -6.40
N LEU A 111 -1.27 5.82 -5.19
CA LEU A 111 -1.40 7.21 -4.73
C LEU A 111 -0.03 7.89 -4.52
N THR A 112 1.00 7.11 -4.18
CA THR A 112 2.39 7.57 -4.15
C THR A 112 2.85 7.99 -5.56
N GLY A 113 2.69 7.10 -6.55
CA GLY A 113 3.04 7.37 -7.94
C GLY A 113 2.27 8.55 -8.53
N LEU A 114 0.98 8.66 -8.22
CA LEU A 114 0.11 9.71 -8.73
C LEU A 114 0.53 11.10 -8.24
N SER A 115 0.89 11.21 -6.96
CA SER A 115 1.42 12.45 -6.40
C SER A 115 2.75 12.85 -7.03
N LEU A 116 3.63 11.88 -7.32
CA LEU A 116 4.89 12.12 -8.01
C LEU A 116 4.69 12.46 -9.50
N GLU A 117 3.71 11.88 -10.17
CA GLU A 117 3.46 12.09 -11.60
C GLU A 117 2.70 13.41 -11.86
N SER A 118 1.98 13.94 -10.86
CA SER A 118 1.31 15.22 -10.97
C SER A 118 2.29 16.34 -11.36
N SER A 119 1.98 17.03 -12.46
CA SER A 119 2.79 18.08 -13.07
C SER A 119 1.96 19.35 -13.30
N LYS A 120 2.59 20.41 -13.83
CA LYS A 120 1.87 21.64 -14.20
C LYS A 120 0.85 21.38 -15.32
N GLU A 121 1.23 20.56 -16.28
CA GLU A 121 0.45 20.23 -17.49
C GLU A 121 -0.65 19.22 -17.19
N ARG A 122 -0.41 18.30 -16.24
CA ARG A 122 -1.33 17.24 -15.87
C ARG A 122 -1.48 17.17 -14.36
N LYS A 123 -2.53 17.84 -13.87
CA LYS A 123 -2.87 17.87 -12.44
C LYS A 123 -3.86 16.78 -12.09
N VAL A 124 -3.70 16.26 -10.88
CA VAL A 124 -4.63 15.30 -10.29
C VAL A 124 -5.85 16.03 -9.76
N GLU A 125 -7.03 15.58 -10.18
CA GLU A 125 -8.31 16.06 -9.67
C GLU A 125 -8.70 15.23 -8.44
N TRP A 126 -8.04 15.51 -7.30
CA TRP A 126 -8.17 14.70 -6.08
C TRP A 126 -9.61 14.49 -5.63
N GLY A 127 -10.46 15.51 -5.67
CA GLY A 127 -11.87 15.38 -5.29
C GLY A 127 -12.65 14.42 -6.21
N VAL A 128 -12.41 14.48 -7.51
CA VAL A 128 -13.03 13.57 -8.49
C VAL A 128 -12.50 12.16 -8.31
N LEU A 129 -11.20 12.01 -8.07
CA LEU A 129 -10.59 10.71 -7.82
C LEU A 129 -11.19 10.03 -6.58
N PHE A 130 -11.22 10.71 -5.43
CA PHE A 130 -11.76 10.13 -4.20
C PHE A 130 -13.25 9.85 -4.29
N ALA A 131 -14.02 10.69 -5.00
CA ALA A 131 -15.43 10.41 -5.29
C ALA A 131 -15.59 9.13 -6.13
N GLN A 132 -14.76 8.95 -7.17
CA GLN A 132 -14.78 7.72 -7.99
C GLN A 132 -14.36 6.49 -7.18
N MET A 133 -13.34 6.60 -6.34
CA MET A 133 -12.91 5.51 -5.46
C MET A 133 -14.00 5.13 -4.45
N GLY A 134 -14.63 6.12 -3.82
CA GLY A 134 -15.75 5.91 -2.89
C GLY A 134 -16.93 5.23 -3.57
N MET A 135 -17.34 5.72 -4.75
CA MET A 135 -18.43 5.08 -5.50
C MET A 135 -18.08 3.69 -6.00
N GLY A 136 -16.85 3.48 -6.49
CA GLY A 136 -16.37 2.15 -6.89
C GLY A 136 -16.44 1.18 -5.73
N GLY A 137 -15.97 1.58 -4.55
CA GLY A 137 -16.05 0.78 -3.33
C GLY A 137 -17.47 0.40 -2.94
N LEU A 138 -18.40 1.37 -2.94
CA LEU A 138 -19.81 1.13 -2.63
C LEU A 138 -20.49 0.19 -3.64
N ILE A 139 -20.24 0.36 -4.94
CA ILE A 139 -20.80 -0.48 -5.99
C ILE A 139 -20.32 -1.92 -5.84
N VAL A 140 -19.01 -2.12 -5.69
CA VAL A 140 -18.43 -3.46 -5.56
C VAL A 140 -18.86 -4.13 -4.27
N TYR A 141 -18.93 -3.40 -3.16
CA TYR A 141 -19.44 -3.95 -1.90
C TYR A 141 -20.92 -4.34 -2.00
N GLY A 142 -21.77 -3.47 -2.54
CA GLY A 142 -23.20 -3.77 -2.74
C GLY A 142 -23.41 -4.99 -3.64
N LEU A 143 -22.64 -5.13 -4.71
CA LEU A 143 -22.77 -6.26 -5.63
C LEU A 143 -22.19 -7.56 -5.05
N LEU A 144 -20.93 -7.56 -4.63
CA LEU A 144 -20.26 -8.80 -4.19
C LEU A 144 -20.76 -9.26 -2.83
N ILE A 145 -20.97 -8.34 -1.89
CA ILE A 145 -21.27 -8.71 -0.50
C ILE A 145 -22.79 -8.75 -0.28
N GLN A 146 -23.52 -7.71 -0.65
CA GLN A 146 -24.96 -7.64 -0.33
C GLN A 146 -25.84 -8.46 -1.30
N GLN A 147 -25.48 -8.55 -2.59
CA GLN A 147 -26.29 -9.29 -3.58
C GLN A 147 -25.82 -10.72 -3.79
N LEU A 148 -24.50 -10.94 -3.89
CA LEU A 148 -23.94 -12.26 -4.20
C LEU A 148 -23.46 -13.05 -2.99
N GLU A 149 -23.39 -12.41 -1.80
CA GLU A 149 -22.89 -13.03 -0.57
C GLU A 149 -21.51 -13.71 -0.75
N TRP A 150 -20.64 -13.10 -1.58
CA TRP A 150 -19.27 -13.57 -1.76
C TRP A 150 -18.39 -13.07 -0.60
N LEU A 151 -18.44 -13.80 0.50
CA LEU A 151 -17.73 -13.47 1.73
C LEU A 151 -16.33 -14.10 1.73
N MET A 152 -15.30 -13.30 2.03
CA MET A 152 -13.91 -13.77 2.15
C MET A 152 -13.50 -13.98 3.60
N THR A 153 -14.06 -13.16 4.50
CA THR A 153 -13.61 -13.04 5.89
C THR A 153 -14.74 -13.15 6.93
N PRO A 154 -15.84 -13.91 6.72
CA PRO A 154 -16.93 -13.94 7.68
C PRO A 154 -16.48 -14.52 9.04
N PRO A 155 -16.93 -13.99 10.20
CA PRO A 155 -17.89 -12.90 10.41
C PRO A 155 -17.24 -11.50 10.51
N ARG A 156 -15.99 -11.33 10.04
CA ARG A 156 -15.27 -10.05 10.05
C ARG A 156 -15.74 -9.13 8.92
N SER A 157 -15.16 -7.94 8.89
CA SER A 157 -15.47 -6.92 7.89
C SER A 157 -14.97 -7.31 6.49
N GLU A 158 -15.89 -7.34 5.52
CA GLU A 158 -15.61 -7.59 4.10
C GLU A 158 -15.09 -6.33 3.37
N ALA A 159 -14.29 -5.51 4.05
CA ALA A 159 -13.79 -4.26 3.52
C ALA A 159 -12.81 -4.44 2.33
N TRP A 160 -12.35 -5.68 2.06
CA TRP A 160 -11.62 -6.01 0.85
C TRP A 160 -12.43 -5.66 -0.41
N ALA A 161 -13.76 -5.81 -0.38
CA ALA A 161 -14.62 -5.49 -1.52
C ALA A 161 -14.69 -3.98 -1.77
N ILE A 162 -14.72 -3.17 -0.70
CA ILE A 162 -14.62 -1.71 -0.79
C ILE A 162 -13.28 -1.31 -1.40
N CYS A 163 -12.18 -1.90 -0.90
CA CYS A 163 -10.84 -1.64 -1.41
C CYS A 163 -10.66 -2.09 -2.86
N LEU A 164 -11.28 -3.20 -3.26
CA LEU A 164 -11.30 -3.68 -4.64
C LEU A 164 -12.00 -2.67 -5.56
N GLY A 165 -13.19 -2.22 -5.18
CA GLY A 165 -13.91 -1.21 -5.96
C GLY A 165 -13.16 0.11 -6.06
N ALA A 166 -12.54 0.55 -4.96
CA ALA A 166 -11.68 1.73 -4.95
C ALA A 166 -10.45 1.55 -5.85
N ALA A 167 -9.80 0.38 -5.84
CA ALA A 167 -8.64 0.06 -6.68
C ALA A 167 -9.01 0.03 -8.17
N LEU A 168 -10.15 -0.56 -8.54
CA LEU A 168 -10.64 -0.58 -9.91
C LEU A 168 -10.95 0.83 -10.42
N ALA A 169 -11.64 1.64 -9.62
CA ALA A 169 -11.93 3.03 -9.96
C ALA A 169 -10.66 3.88 -10.06
N PHE A 170 -9.69 3.65 -9.18
CA PHE A 170 -8.38 4.30 -9.22
C PHE A 170 -7.62 3.96 -10.52
N LEU A 171 -7.49 2.67 -10.86
CA LEU A 171 -6.81 2.24 -12.09
C LEU A 171 -7.51 2.75 -13.35
N TRP A 172 -8.84 2.77 -13.34
CA TRP A 172 -9.63 3.37 -14.42
C TRP A 172 -9.35 4.87 -14.55
N TYR A 173 -9.31 5.60 -13.44
CA TYR A 173 -9.00 7.02 -13.42
C TYR A 173 -7.60 7.29 -13.98
N THR A 174 -6.58 6.56 -13.51
CA THR A 174 -5.19 6.77 -13.96
C THR A 174 -5.01 6.43 -15.43
N ALA A 175 -5.65 5.36 -15.93
CA ALA A 175 -5.65 5.03 -17.35
C ALA A 175 -6.32 6.13 -18.18
N ARG A 176 -7.53 6.57 -17.80
CA ARG A 176 -8.33 7.56 -18.55
C ARG A 176 -7.74 8.96 -18.55
N LYS A 177 -7.12 9.38 -17.44
CA LYS A 177 -6.47 10.69 -17.30
C LYS A 177 -5.02 10.70 -17.77
N GLY A 178 -4.51 9.54 -18.23
CA GLY A 178 -3.19 9.41 -18.83
C GLY A 178 -2.07 9.52 -17.80
N PHE A 179 -2.12 8.76 -16.71
CA PHE A 179 -1.02 8.64 -15.73
C PHE A 179 -0.34 7.27 -15.88
N PRO A 180 0.40 7.01 -16.99
CA PRO A 180 0.94 5.69 -17.30
C PRO A 180 2.00 5.23 -16.29
N ALA A 181 2.82 6.15 -15.75
CA ALA A 181 3.82 5.78 -14.74
C ALA A 181 3.12 5.30 -13.47
N THR A 182 2.10 6.02 -13.02
CA THR A 182 1.27 5.67 -11.87
C THR A 182 0.59 4.32 -12.06
N THR A 183 -0.09 4.10 -13.19
CA THR A 183 -0.76 2.81 -13.46
C THR A 183 0.24 1.67 -13.39
N ARG A 184 1.42 1.82 -14.01
CA ARG A 184 2.50 0.82 -13.95
C ARG A 184 2.99 0.59 -12.52
N ILE A 185 3.27 1.66 -11.77
CA ILE A 185 3.73 1.57 -10.37
C ILE A 185 2.71 0.85 -9.50
N SER A 186 1.43 1.15 -9.68
CA SER A 186 0.33 0.55 -8.93
C SER A 186 0.29 -0.96 -9.14
N LEU A 187 0.38 -1.41 -10.39
CA LEU A 187 0.37 -2.84 -10.72
C LEU A 187 1.61 -3.57 -10.21
N ILE A 188 2.81 -2.98 -10.39
CA ILE A 188 4.06 -3.56 -9.90
C ILE A 188 4.05 -3.66 -8.37
N THR A 189 3.67 -2.59 -7.69
CA THR A 189 3.61 -2.56 -6.21
C THR A 189 2.55 -3.52 -5.69
N GLY A 190 1.40 -3.60 -6.37
CA GLY A 190 0.36 -4.59 -6.12
C GLY A 190 0.92 -6.02 -6.16
N ILE A 191 1.50 -6.42 -7.29
CA ILE A 191 2.08 -7.78 -7.44
C ILE A 191 3.15 -8.05 -6.38
N GLY A 192 4.05 -7.10 -6.13
CA GLY A 192 5.10 -7.25 -5.12
C GLY A 192 4.57 -7.41 -3.70
N THR A 193 3.56 -6.62 -3.33
CA THR A 193 2.94 -6.69 -2.01
C THR A 193 2.08 -7.95 -1.87
N GLY A 194 1.35 -8.35 -2.92
CA GLY A 194 0.62 -9.62 -3.01
C GLY A 194 1.54 -10.82 -2.82
N PHE A 195 2.64 -10.86 -3.58
CA PHE A 195 3.67 -11.88 -3.40
C PHE A 195 4.23 -11.88 -1.98
N GLY A 196 4.60 -10.70 -1.46
CA GLY A 196 5.13 -10.56 -0.11
C GLY A 196 4.19 -11.07 0.98
N PHE A 197 2.89 -10.94 0.79
CA PHE A 197 1.91 -11.44 1.74
C PHE A 197 1.77 -12.96 1.68
N ALA A 198 1.52 -13.53 0.50
CA ALA A 198 1.40 -14.97 0.35
C ALA A 198 2.69 -15.70 0.75
N PHE A 199 3.84 -15.20 0.30
CA PHE A 199 5.15 -15.74 0.67
C PHE A 199 5.45 -15.54 2.16
N GLY A 200 5.08 -14.40 2.73
CA GLY A 200 5.21 -14.15 4.17
C GLY A 200 4.43 -15.16 5.01
N ASN A 201 3.20 -15.50 4.62
CA ASN A 201 2.39 -16.50 5.30
C ASN A 201 2.97 -17.91 5.13
N PHE A 202 3.52 -18.23 3.94
CA PHE A 202 4.28 -19.46 3.74
C PHE A 202 5.48 -19.56 4.70
N LEU A 203 6.29 -18.50 4.83
CA LEU A 203 7.41 -18.45 5.77
C LEU A 203 6.95 -18.59 7.22
N GLN A 204 5.83 -17.95 7.56
CA GLN A 204 5.22 -18.06 8.88
C GLN A 204 4.91 -19.53 9.20
N ILE A 205 4.25 -20.25 8.28
CA ILE A 205 3.91 -21.67 8.44
C ILE A 205 5.17 -22.52 8.57
N VAL A 206 6.12 -22.36 7.64
CA VAL A 206 7.37 -23.15 7.64
C VAL A 206 8.09 -23.04 8.97
N GLY A 207 8.18 -21.83 9.53
CA GLY A 207 8.89 -21.65 10.78
C GLY A 207 8.10 -21.97 12.04
N MET A 208 6.76 -21.93 12.00
CA MET A 208 5.95 -22.52 13.07
C MET A 208 6.11 -24.04 13.11
N VAL A 209 6.11 -24.70 11.94
CA VAL A 209 6.34 -26.16 11.83
C VAL A 209 7.76 -26.54 12.23
N ALA A 210 8.75 -25.70 11.90
CA ALA A 210 10.13 -25.88 12.34
C ALA A 210 10.39 -25.45 13.79
N GLU A 211 9.35 -25.08 14.54
CA GLU A 211 9.42 -24.66 15.95
C GLU A 211 10.45 -23.55 16.23
N ILE A 212 10.62 -22.62 15.27
CA ILE A 212 11.55 -21.49 15.43
C ILE A 212 10.98 -20.56 16.51
N PRO A 213 11.72 -20.28 17.60
CA PRO A 213 11.26 -19.44 18.70
C PRO A 213 11.36 -17.95 18.35
N PHE A 214 10.65 -17.54 17.30
CA PHE A 214 10.61 -16.18 16.79
C PHE A 214 9.17 -15.76 16.46
N ASN A 215 8.90 -14.46 16.44
CA ASN A 215 7.58 -13.96 16.09
C ASN A 215 7.33 -14.10 14.58
N MET A 216 6.76 -15.24 14.18
CA MET A 216 6.49 -15.58 12.78
C MET A 216 5.35 -14.77 12.17
N TRP A 217 4.48 -14.19 12.98
CA TRP A 217 3.53 -13.18 12.51
C TRP A 217 4.26 -11.94 12.00
N ASN A 218 5.24 -11.43 12.76
CA ASN A 218 6.04 -10.29 12.32
C ASN A 218 6.92 -10.61 11.10
N VAL A 219 7.35 -11.86 10.91
CA VAL A 219 8.04 -12.28 9.68
C VAL A 219 7.13 -12.17 8.46
N MET A 220 5.87 -12.60 8.59
CA MET A 220 4.87 -12.40 7.54
C MET A 220 4.65 -10.91 7.28
N GLU A 221 4.41 -10.10 8.32
CA GLU A 221 4.18 -8.66 8.14
C GLU A 221 5.39 -7.93 7.55
N TYR A 222 6.60 -8.27 7.98
CA TYR A 222 7.83 -7.76 7.39
C TYR A 222 7.92 -8.10 5.90
N SER A 223 7.54 -9.33 5.51
CA SER A 223 7.56 -9.77 4.12
C SER A 223 6.62 -8.93 3.24
N ILE A 224 5.41 -8.61 3.74
CA ILE A 224 4.46 -7.72 3.03
C ILE A 224 5.14 -6.39 2.70
N GLY A 225 5.68 -5.73 3.73
CA GLY A 225 6.32 -4.42 3.56
C GLY A 225 7.60 -4.49 2.74
N PHE A 226 8.41 -5.54 2.91
CA PHE A 226 9.69 -5.68 2.23
C PHE A 226 9.54 -5.83 0.72
N PHE A 227 8.73 -6.78 0.28
CA PHE A 227 8.50 -6.99 -1.16
C PHE A 227 7.65 -5.87 -1.76
N GLY A 228 6.69 -5.31 -1.01
CA GLY A 228 5.96 -4.12 -1.42
C GLY A 228 6.87 -2.90 -1.61
N GLY A 229 7.84 -2.69 -0.71
CA GLY A 229 8.77 -1.57 -0.76
C GLY A 229 9.79 -1.71 -1.89
N ILE A 230 10.30 -2.92 -2.12
CA ILE A 230 11.13 -3.22 -3.30
C ILE A 230 10.37 -2.93 -4.58
N ALA A 231 9.14 -3.43 -4.70
CA ALA A 231 8.32 -3.26 -5.89
C ALA A 231 7.95 -1.78 -6.12
N LEU A 232 7.62 -1.04 -5.06
CA LEU A 232 7.38 0.41 -5.10
C LEU A 232 8.61 1.16 -5.61
N ALA A 233 9.77 0.94 -5.00
CA ALA A 233 11.01 1.62 -5.36
C ALA A 233 11.47 1.25 -6.77
N TYR A 234 11.36 -0.03 -7.15
CA TYR A 234 11.64 -0.49 -8.50
C TYR A 234 10.70 0.19 -9.50
N GLY A 235 9.39 0.16 -9.25
CA GLY A 235 8.39 0.81 -10.08
C GLY A 235 8.69 2.29 -10.28
N ILE A 236 9.06 2.99 -9.21
CA ILE A 236 9.35 4.43 -9.25
C ILE A 236 10.66 4.74 -9.97
N PHE A 237 11.76 4.06 -9.63
CA PHE A 237 13.08 4.36 -10.19
C PHE A 237 13.27 3.91 -11.64
N THR A 238 12.44 2.99 -12.15
CA THR A 238 12.45 2.61 -13.57
C THR A 238 11.38 3.33 -14.40
N SER A 239 10.63 4.26 -13.82
CA SER A 239 9.62 5.04 -14.54
C SER A 239 10.19 6.38 -15.03
N VAL A 240 9.62 6.89 -16.11
CA VAL A 240 9.93 8.21 -16.66
C VAL A 240 9.05 9.24 -15.97
N TRP A 241 9.66 10.33 -15.49
CA TRP A 241 8.98 11.35 -14.71
C TRP A 241 8.90 12.68 -15.47
N PRO A 242 7.82 13.47 -15.30
CA PRO A 242 7.74 14.81 -15.86
C PRO A 242 8.90 15.70 -15.40
N GLN A 243 9.42 16.53 -16.30
CA GLN A 243 10.50 17.48 -15.96
C GLN A 243 9.97 18.71 -15.21
N THR A 244 8.70 19.07 -15.40
CA THR A 244 8.06 20.24 -14.79
C THR A 244 7.28 19.82 -13.55
N VAL A 245 7.87 20.02 -12.36
CA VAL A 245 7.16 19.82 -11.10
C VAL A 245 6.10 20.91 -10.92
N SER A 246 4.87 20.53 -10.58
CA SER A 246 3.84 21.50 -10.21
C SER A 246 4.29 22.23 -8.95
N PRO A 247 4.25 23.58 -8.92
CA PRO A 247 4.60 24.33 -7.72
C PRO A 247 3.56 23.99 -6.66
N VAL A 248 4.03 23.35 -5.59
CA VAL A 248 3.21 23.07 -4.41
C VAL A 248 3.03 24.37 -3.64
N LYS A 249 1.79 24.70 -3.31
CA LYS A 249 1.49 25.92 -2.55
C LYS A 249 1.96 25.73 -1.12
N ALA A 250 2.41 26.81 -0.47
CA ALA A 250 2.90 26.74 0.91
C ALA A 250 1.87 26.15 1.89
N TRP A 251 0.56 26.41 1.67
CA TRP A 251 -0.50 25.86 2.49
C TRP A 251 -0.65 24.33 2.33
N GLU A 252 -0.42 23.77 1.14
CA GLU A 252 -0.50 22.33 0.88
C GLU A 252 0.57 21.60 1.69
N ASN A 253 1.79 22.15 1.72
CA ASN A 253 2.88 21.62 2.54
C ASN A 253 2.59 21.76 4.05
N ARG A 254 1.99 22.87 4.50
CA ARG A 254 1.62 23.05 5.92
C ARG A 254 0.54 22.07 6.36
N VAL A 255 -0.50 21.88 5.54
CA VAL A 255 -1.57 20.92 5.82
C VAL A 255 -1.01 19.50 5.83
N ALA A 256 -0.20 19.14 4.83
CA ALA A 256 0.45 17.83 4.78
C ALA A 256 1.37 17.60 6.00
N PHE A 257 2.12 18.62 6.42
CA PHE A 257 2.93 18.56 7.63
C PHE A 257 2.09 18.24 8.87
N VAL A 258 1.01 18.98 9.09
CA VAL A 258 0.11 18.78 10.24
C VAL A 258 -0.50 17.38 10.21
N LEU A 259 -0.99 16.92 9.05
CA LEU A 259 -1.60 15.60 8.95
C LEU A 259 -0.59 14.47 9.17
N VAL A 260 0.59 14.56 8.57
CA VAL A 260 1.62 13.50 8.62
C VAL A 260 2.32 13.44 9.97
N PHE A 261 2.64 14.59 10.58
CA PHE A 261 3.47 14.62 11.80
C PHE A 261 2.69 14.88 13.08
N LEU A 262 1.46 15.40 13.02
CA LEU A 262 0.62 15.61 14.21
C LEU A 262 -0.54 14.62 14.23
N VAL A 263 -1.37 14.59 13.18
CA VAL A 263 -2.62 13.81 13.21
C VAL A 263 -2.37 12.30 13.16
N ILE A 264 -1.62 11.80 12.18
CA ILE A 264 -1.34 10.35 12.09
C ILE A 264 -0.65 9.84 13.38
N PRO A 265 0.43 10.48 13.88
CA PRO A 265 1.08 10.02 15.11
C PRO A 265 0.18 10.15 16.34
N PHE A 266 -0.65 11.19 16.43
CA PHE A 266 -1.60 11.35 17.54
C PHE A 266 -2.63 10.22 17.56
N VAL A 267 -3.23 9.89 16.40
CA VAL A 267 -4.20 8.79 16.29
C VAL A 267 -3.54 7.45 16.58
N VAL A 268 -2.32 7.23 16.07
CA VAL A 268 -1.50 6.06 16.41
C VAL A 268 -1.32 5.96 17.93
N PHE A 269 -0.85 7.03 18.58
CA PHE A 269 -0.62 7.05 20.02
C PHE A 269 -1.88 6.80 20.85
N GLN A 270 -3.04 7.32 20.42
CA GLN A 270 -4.30 7.11 21.12
C GLN A 270 -4.83 5.67 21.01
N GLN A 271 -4.52 4.97 19.91
CA GLN A 271 -5.01 3.62 19.64
C GLN A 271 -4.00 2.49 19.93
N SER A 272 -2.81 2.83 20.43
CA SER A 272 -1.76 1.87 20.81
C SER A 272 -1.86 1.43 22.27
#